data_AF-A0A1M3HAF5-F1
#
_entry.id   AF-A0A1M3HAF5-F1
#
_cell.length_a   1.000
_cell.length_b   1.000
_cell.length_c   1.000
_cell.angle_alpha   90.00
_cell.angle_beta   90.00
_cell.angle_gamma   90.00
#
_symmetry.space_group_name_H-M   'P 1'
#
loop_
_entity.id
_entity.type
_entity.pdbx_description
1 polymer ?
#
loop_
_entity_poly.entity_id
_entity_poly.type
_entity_poly.pdbx_seq_one_letter_code
_entity_poly.pdbx_strand_id
1 'polypeptide(L)'
;MTPDIRNNQDHLAEEFRQSENYLLQESRIALLKIQSWQFAMRTPEVGLHYQQEAAAMVKQSLLSFVPNSFVLNEEGFYYKPLDN
;
A
#
# COMPACT_ATOMS: atom_id res chain seq x y z
N MET A 1 -46.08 18.75 -0.32
CA MET A 1 -44.70 18.32 -0.02
C MET A 1 -44.32 17.29 -1.04
N THR A 2 -43.59 17.69 -2.09
CA THR A 2 -42.95 16.76 -3.01
C THR A 2 -41.89 15.99 -2.23
N PRO A 3 -41.84 14.65 -2.30
CA PRO A 3 -40.75 13.93 -1.68
C PRO A 3 -39.51 14.27 -2.50
N ASP A 4 -38.50 14.84 -1.84
CA ASP A 4 -37.18 15.08 -2.44
C ASP A 4 -36.50 13.71 -2.63
N ILE A 5 -36.95 12.96 -3.64
CA ILE A 5 -36.27 11.74 -4.10
C ILE A 5 -35.03 12.23 -4.85
N ARG A 6 -34.00 12.61 -4.10
CA ARG A 6 -32.70 12.96 -4.66
C ARG A 6 -32.19 11.76 -5.45
N ASN A 7 -32.09 11.94 -6.76
CA ASN A 7 -31.55 10.94 -7.64
C ASN A 7 -30.03 10.82 -7.40
N ASN A 8 -29.63 9.84 -6.60
CA ASN A 8 -28.22 9.58 -6.30
C ASN A 8 -27.53 8.71 -7.37
N GLN A 9 -28.18 8.45 -8.51
CA GLN A 9 -27.61 7.59 -9.56
C GLN A 9 -26.27 8.09 -10.08
N ASP A 10 -26.09 9.41 -10.25
CA ASP A 10 -24.82 9.97 -10.72
C ASP A 10 -23.69 9.75 -9.70
N HIS A 11 -23.99 9.89 -8.41
CA HIS A 11 -23.04 9.64 -7.33
C HIS A 11 -22.66 8.15 -7.25
N LEU A 12 -23.66 7.26 -7.30
CA LEU A 12 -23.44 5.81 -7.28
C LEU A 12 -22.69 5.33 -8.52
N ALA A 13 -22.96 5.92 -9.69
CA ALA A 13 -22.25 5.61 -10.92
C ALA A 13 -20.77 6.04 -10.84
N GLU A 14 -20.49 7.18 -10.22
CA GLU A 14 -19.12 7.65 -9.99
C GLU A 14 -18.34 6.71 -9.06
N GLU A 15 -18.93 6.33 -7.92
CA GLU A 15 -18.31 5.39 -6.97
C GLU A 15 -18.05 4.02 -7.63
N PHE A 16 -19.02 3.52 -8.38
CA PHE A 16 -18.87 2.26 -9.11
C PHE A 16 -17.72 2.34 -10.12
N ARG A 17 -17.66 3.43 -10.91
CA ARG A 17 -16.59 3.64 -11.89
C ARG A 17 -15.22 3.69 -11.24
N GLN A 18 -15.09 4.35 -10.09
CA GLN A 18 -13.83 4.40 -9.34
C GLN A 18 -13.41 3.01 -8.87
N SER A 19 -14.35 2.25 -8.30
CA SER A 19 -14.09 0.86 -7.86
C SER A 19 -13.71 -0.05 -9.02
N GLU A 20 -14.37 0.07 -10.17
CA GLU A 20 -14.09 -0.74 -11.36
C GLU A 20 -12.70 -0.42 -11.93
N ASN A 21 -12.35 0.86 -12.02
CA ASN A 21 -11.01 1.29 -12.45
C ASN A 21 -9.92 0.77 -11.53
N TYR A 22 -10.14 0.86 -10.21
CA TYR A 22 -9.22 0.33 -9.22
C TYR A 22 -9.04 -1.19 -9.38
N LEU A 23 -10.14 -1.93 -9.50
CA LEU A 23 -10.10 -3.38 -9.69
C LEU A 23 -9.34 -3.77 -10.96
N LEU A 24 -9.58 -3.08 -12.07
CA LEU A 24 -8.89 -3.32 -13.34
C LEU A 24 -7.39 -3.03 -13.23
N GLN A 25 -7.02 -1.94 -12.55
CA GLN A 25 -5.62 -1.59 -12.32
C GLN A 25 -4.92 -2.65 -11.46
N GLU A 26 -5.50 -3.03 -10.32
CA GLU A 26 -4.93 -4.04 -9.44
C GLU A 26 -4.83 -5.40 -10.14
N SER A 27 -5.81 -5.76 -10.97
CA SER A 27 -5.77 -6.99 -11.76
C SER A 27 -4.61 -7.01 -12.75
N ARG A 28 -4.32 -5.88 -13.42
CA ARG A 28 -3.17 -5.74 -14.33
C ARG A 28 -1.84 -5.83 -13.58
N ILE A 29 -1.75 -5.19 -12.42
CA ILE A 29 -0.54 -5.25 -11.58
C ILE A 29 -0.30 -6.69 -11.10
N ALA A 30 -1.35 -7.38 -10.64
CA ALA A 30 -1.25 -8.77 -10.22
C ALA A 30 -0.77 -9.68 -11.37
N LEU A 31 -1.32 -9.51 -12.57
CA LEU A 31 -0.87 -10.24 -13.76
C LEU A 31 0.61 -9.99 -14.06
N LEU A 32 1.05 -8.73 -14.03
CA LEU A 32 2.44 -8.36 -14.26
C LEU A 32 3.38 -9.03 -13.25
N LYS A 33 3.00 -9.04 -11.96
CA LYS A 33 3.78 -9.70 -10.89
C LYS A 33 3.88 -11.21 -11.10
N ILE A 34 2.80 -11.85 -11.55
CA ILE A 34 2.81 -13.29 -11.87
C ILE A 34 3.76 -13.56 -13.03
N GLN A 35 3.70 -12.75 -14.08
CA GLN A 35 4.57 -12.89 -15.24
C GLN A 35 6.04 -12.63 -14.89
N SER A 36 6.33 -11.60 -14.09
CA SER A 36 7.69 -11.30 -13.64
C SER A 36 8.25 -12.43 -12.78
N TRP A 37 7.43 -13.04 -11.93
CA TRP A 37 7.83 -14.20 -11.14
C TRP A 37 8.13 -15.42 -12.02
N GLN A 38 7.26 -15.73 -12.99
CA GLN A 38 7.48 -16.82 -13.95
C GLN A 38 8.75 -16.60 -14.78
N PHE A 39 9.04 -15.36 -15.15
CA PHE A 39 10.28 -14.99 -15.84
C PHE A 39 11.51 -15.22 -14.94
N ALA A 40 11.48 -14.72 -13.71
CA ALA A 40 12.56 -14.91 -12.73
C ALA A 40 12.84 -16.40 -12.45
N MET A 41 11.82 -17.26 -12.41
CA MET A 41 12.00 -18.71 -12.24
C MET A 41 12.68 -19.38 -13.45
N ARG A 42 12.47 -18.86 -14.66
CA ARG A 42 13.05 -19.40 -15.90
C ARG A 42 14.46 -18.87 -16.18
N THR A 43 14.86 -17.78 -15.53
CA THR A 43 16.17 -17.13 -15.72
C THR A 43 16.91 -17.04 -14.39
N PRO A 44 17.80 -18.01 -14.07
CA PRO A 44 18.39 -18.17 -12.73
C PRO A 44 19.15 -16.95 -12.21
N GLU A 45 19.88 -16.24 -13.09
CA GLU A 45 20.65 -15.04 -12.73
C GLU A 45 19.73 -13.89 -12.29
N VAL A 46 18.58 -13.74 -12.95
CA VAL A 46 17.57 -12.72 -12.62
C VAL A 46 16.82 -13.10 -11.35
N GLY A 47 16.51 -14.39 -11.16
CA GLY A 47 15.86 -14.91 -9.94
C GLY A 47 16.65 -14.62 -8.67
N LEU A 48 17.99 -14.77 -8.71
CA LEU A 48 18.85 -14.46 -7.57
C LEU A 48 18.80 -12.97 -7.19
N HIS A 49 18.84 -12.08 -8.17
CA HIS A 49 18.72 -10.64 -7.96
C HIS A 49 17.37 -10.25 -7.34
N TYR A 50 16.26 -10.77 -7.87
CA TYR A 50 14.94 -10.52 -7.31
C TYR A 50 14.79 -11.02 -5.86
N GLN A 51 15.36 -12.17 -5.53
CA GLN A 51 15.35 -12.68 -4.16
C GLN A 51 16.15 -11.80 -3.20
N GLN A 52 17.31 -11.30 -3.63
CA GLN A 52 18.14 -10.39 -2.83
C GLN A 52 17.42 -9.05 -2.61
N GLU A 53 16.79 -8.50 -3.63
CA GLU A 53 16.04 -7.25 -3.53
C GLU A 53 14.81 -7.40 -2.63
N ALA A 54 14.06 -8.51 -2.77
CA ALA A 54 12.95 -8.83 -1.89
C ALA A 54 13.40 -8.98 -0.42
N ALA A 55 14.53 -9.65 -0.17
CA ALA A 55 15.10 -9.78 1.16
C ALA A 55 15.53 -8.43 1.75
N ALA A 56 16.09 -7.53 0.93
CA ALA A 56 16.44 -6.18 1.35
C ALA A 56 15.18 -5.35 1.71
N MET A 57 14.13 -5.43 0.90
CA MET A 57 12.85 -4.76 1.14
C MET A 57 12.20 -5.25 2.45
N VAL A 58 12.18 -6.57 2.66
CA VAL A 58 11.65 -7.18 3.90
C VAL A 58 12.46 -6.73 5.12
N LYS A 59 13.79 -6.70 5.01
CA LYS A 59 14.67 -6.24 6.09
C LYS A 59 14.42 -4.76 6.41
N GLN A 60 14.19 -3.92 5.41
CA GLN A 60 13.92 -2.50 5.62
C GLN A 60 12.51 -2.26 6.22
N SER A 61 11.52 -3.05 5.80
CA SER A 61 10.12 -2.90 6.23
C SER A 61 9.84 -3.52 7.61
N LEU A 62 10.27 -4.76 7.85
CA LEU A 62 9.93 -5.50 9.07
C LEU A 62 10.99 -5.43 10.17
N LEU A 63 12.24 -5.08 9.83
CA LEU A 63 13.38 -5.13 10.76
C LEU A 63 14.04 -3.76 10.96
N SER A 64 13.36 -2.66 10.60
CA SER A 64 13.81 -1.33 10.98
C SER A 64 13.40 -1.05 12.42
N PHE A 65 14.39 -0.99 13.32
CA PHE A 65 14.16 -0.55 14.68
C PHE A 65 13.78 0.93 14.67
N VAL A 66 12.54 1.24 15.00
CA VAL A 66 12.05 2.61 15.18
C VAL A 66 12.17 2.96 16.66
N PRO A 67 12.97 3.95 17.05
CA PRO A 67 13.07 4.37 18.45
C PRO A 67 11.71 4.82 18.99
N ASN A 68 11.40 4.45 20.23
CA ASN A 68 10.13 4.81 20.87
C ASN A 68 9.87 6.33 20.85
N SER A 69 10.92 7.16 20.90
CA SER A 69 10.81 8.62 20.81
C SER A 69 10.25 9.10 19.48
N PHE A 70 10.54 8.40 18.38
CA PHE A 70 9.97 8.72 17.06
C PHE A 70 8.47 8.43 17.03
N VAL A 71 8.07 7.26 17.53
CA VAL A 71 6.65 6.87 17.63
C VAL A 71 5.88 7.83 18.54
N LEU A 72 6.44 8.15 19.71
CA LEU A 72 5.80 9.04 20.67
C LEU A 72 5.64 10.47 20.11
N ASN A 73 6.62 10.98 19.36
CA ASN A 73 6.50 12.30 18.72
C ASN A 73 5.41 12.33 17.63
N GLU A 74 5.30 11.31 16.78
CA GLU A 74 4.23 11.22 15.75
C GLU A 74 2.83 11.16 16.38
N GLU A 75 2.69 10.46 17.51
CA GLU A 75 1.45 10.39 18.29
C GLU A 75 1.18 11.66 19.13
N GLY A 76 2.04 12.69 19.04
CA GLY A 76 1.86 13.98 19.70
C GLY A 76 2.34 14.05 21.16
N PHE A 77 3.13 13.08 21.62
CA PHE A 77 3.78 13.10 22.93
C PHE A 77 5.16 13.76 22.85
N TYR A 78 5.28 14.95 23.43
CA TYR A 78 6.54 15.69 23.50
C TYR A 78 7.11 15.63 24.91
N TYR A 79 8.42 15.37 25.02
CA TYR A 79 9.12 15.45 26.30
C TYR A 79 9.11 16.91 26.79
N LYS A 80 8.43 17.17 27.91
CA LYS A 80 8.57 18.41 28.65
C LYS A 80 9.61 18.20 29.76
N PRO A 81 10.67 19.01 29.84
CA PRO A 81 11.58 18.93 30.98
C PRO A 81 10.79 19.23 32.26
N LEU A 82 10.93 18.36 33.25
CA LEU A 82 10.50 18.64 34.63
C LEU A 82 11.61 19.50 35.24
N ASP A 83 11.41 20.81 35.25
CA ASP A 83 12.22 21.70 36.10
C ASP A 83 11.88 21.39 37.56
N ASN A 84 12.88 20.95 38.32
CA ASN A 84 12.81 20.78 39.78
C ASN A 84 13.15 22.11 40.48
#